data_AF-A0A5C7W735-F1
#
_entry.id   AF-A0A5C7W735-F1
#
_cell.length_a   1.000
_cell.length_b   1.000
_cell.length_c   1.000
_cell.angle_alpha   90.00
_cell.angle_beta   90.00
_cell.angle_gamma   90.00
#
_symmetry.space_group_name_H-M   'P 1'
#
loop_
_entity.id
_entity.type
_entity.pdbx_description
1 polymer ?
#
loop_
_entity_poly.entity_id
_entity_poly.type
_entity_poly.pdbx_seq_one_letter_code
_entity_poly.pdbx_strand_id
1 'polypeptide(L)'
;MKLIVKPFAEITIKSRPVRKQFIRQLAKNIRTVLRDLDPELEVQGEWDNLDLISGVTEPKVQAEMFERLRCTPGVAHFLEVHEYPYVDFDDTFEKCRAHFGAQIAGKVFAVRCKRAGNTHDFSSVDLATHVGSRLRRECGAAGIDLRKPEVEARFEVRYDRLLIVHAQHEGLGGYPLGSIE
;
A
#
# COMPACT_ATOMS: atom_id res chain seq x y z
N MET A 1 -4.07 -12.47 -1.75
CA MET A 1 -3.99 -11.01 -1.48
C MET A 1 -2.55 -10.52 -1.49
N LYS A 2 -2.33 -9.22 -1.75
CA LYS A 2 -1.02 -8.58 -1.62
C LYS A 2 -1.11 -7.41 -0.64
N LEU A 3 -0.20 -7.39 0.33
CA LEU A 3 -0.07 -6.32 1.31
C LEU A 3 1.31 -5.67 1.20
N ILE A 4 1.37 -4.36 1.42
CA ILE A 4 2.64 -3.62 1.57
C ILE A 4 2.71 -3.09 3.00
N VAL A 5 3.58 -3.68 3.79
CA VAL A 5 3.84 -3.28 5.18
C VAL A 5 4.82 -2.11 5.17
N LYS A 6 4.42 -1.01 5.80
CA LYS A 6 5.23 0.17 6.05
C LYS A 6 5.79 0.09 7.48
N PRO A 7 7.11 -0.05 7.65
CA PRO A 7 7.76 -0.08 8.96
C PRO A 7 7.62 1.26 9.69
N PHE A 8 7.81 1.23 11.01
CA PHE A 8 7.84 2.42 11.85
C PHE A 8 8.88 3.46 11.40
N ALA A 9 8.54 4.76 11.42
CA ALA A 9 9.37 5.82 10.85
C ALA A 9 10.77 5.91 11.50
N GLU A 10 10.86 5.52 12.75
CA GLU A 10 12.08 5.51 13.55
C GLU A 10 13.04 4.40 13.09
N ILE A 11 12.54 3.41 12.33
CA ILE A 11 13.35 2.39 11.64
C ILE A 11 13.96 2.99 10.37
N THR A 12 13.23 3.85 9.65
CA THR A 12 13.68 4.39 8.35
C THR A 12 14.81 5.40 8.51
N ILE A 13 14.86 6.11 9.64
CA ILE A 13 15.96 7.04 9.98
C ILE A 13 17.27 6.34 10.42
N LYS A 14 17.27 5.01 10.64
CA LYS A 14 18.48 4.28 11.04
C LYS A 14 19.47 4.14 9.88
N SER A 15 20.74 3.92 10.20
CA SER A 15 21.77 3.61 9.20
C SER A 15 21.40 2.39 8.36
N ARG A 16 21.89 2.33 7.12
CA ARG A 16 21.56 1.23 6.18
C ARG A 16 21.74 -0.18 6.79
N PRO A 17 22.83 -0.49 7.53
CA PRO A 17 23.00 -1.81 8.14
C PRO A 17 21.95 -2.12 9.21
N VAL A 18 21.70 -1.17 10.12
CA VAL A 18 20.73 -1.33 11.22
C VAL A 18 19.32 -1.47 10.67
N ARG A 19 18.96 -0.62 9.70
CA ARG A 19 17.66 -0.71 9.03
C ARG A 19 17.46 -2.07 8.37
N LYS A 20 18.47 -2.59 7.65
CA LYS A 20 18.42 -3.93 7.04
C LYS A 20 18.19 -5.03 8.07
N GLN A 21 18.81 -4.94 9.24
CA GLN A 21 18.58 -5.88 10.34
C GLN A 21 17.14 -5.80 10.85
N PHE A 22 16.63 -4.59 11.09
CA PHE A 22 15.26 -4.40 11.58
C PHE A 22 14.22 -4.93 10.61
N ILE A 23 14.37 -4.65 9.30
CA ILE A 23 13.47 -5.15 8.27
C ILE A 23 13.48 -6.68 8.18
N ARG A 24 14.67 -7.30 8.28
CA ARG A 24 14.78 -8.77 8.31
C ARG A 24 14.12 -9.37 9.55
N GLN A 25 14.31 -8.75 10.71
CA GLN A 25 13.68 -9.20 11.96
C GLN A 25 12.16 -9.05 11.89
N LEU A 26 11.65 -7.92 11.38
CA LEU A 26 10.23 -7.70 11.17
C LEU A 26 9.63 -8.75 10.23
N ALA A 27 10.29 -9.03 9.10
CA ALA A 27 9.84 -10.08 8.18
C ALA A 27 9.78 -11.46 8.85
N LYS A 28 10.75 -11.78 9.71
CA LYS A 28 10.75 -13.03 10.50
C LYS A 28 9.57 -13.07 11.47
N ASN A 29 9.32 -11.98 12.19
CA ASN A 29 8.20 -11.87 13.14
C ASN A 29 6.87 -12.06 12.43
N ILE A 30 6.64 -11.37 11.31
CA ILE A 30 5.42 -11.48 10.51
C ILE A 30 5.21 -12.92 10.02
N ARG A 31 6.23 -13.54 9.42
CA ARG A 31 6.14 -14.95 9.00
C ARG A 31 5.83 -15.90 10.15
N THR A 32 6.29 -15.58 11.37
CA THR A 32 6.07 -16.44 12.54
C THR A 32 4.63 -16.30 13.04
N VAL A 33 4.12 -15.07 13.12
CA VAL A 33 2.78 -14.74 13.63
C VAL A 33 1.66 -15.22 12.69
N LEU A 34 1.93 -15.33 11.39
CA LEU A 34 0.93 -15.70 10.38
C LEU A 34 1.06 -17.14 9.87
N ARG A 35 2.04 -17.92 10.35
CA ARG A 35 2.38 -19.24 9.81
C ARG A 35 1.24 -20.26 9.85
N ASP A 36 0.46 -20.25 10.92
CA ASP A 36 -0.69 -21.14 11.12
C ASP A 36 -1.88 -20.80 10.23
N LEU A 37 -1.97 -19.54 9.78
CA LEU A 37 -3.03 -19.07 8.87
C LEU A 37 -2.65 -19.29 7.41
N ASP A 38 -1.38 -19.07 7.08
CA ASP A 38 -0.82 -19.29 5.75
C ASP A 38 0.63 -19.79 5.84
N PRO A 39 0.85 -21.12 5.73
CA PRO A 39 2.18 -21.70 5.73
C PRO A 39 3.03 -21.32 4.50
N GLU A 40 2.39 -20.96 3.40
CA GLU A 40 3.03 -20.58 2.13
C GLU A 40 3.23 -19.07 2.01
N LEU A 41 2.96 -18.32 3.07
CA LEU A 41 3.10 -16.86 3.12
C LEU A 41 4.49 -16.40 2.70
N GLU A 42 4.54 -15.64 1.61
CA GLU A 42 5.77 -14.98 1.21
C GLU A 42 5.86 -13.59 1.85
N VAL A 43 6.99 -13.33 2.50
CA VAL A 43 7.33 -11.98 3.00
C VAL A 43 8.69 -11.60 2.44
N GLN A 44 8.65 -10.70 1.46
CA GLN A 44 9.80 -10.20 0.74
C GLN A 44 10.08 -8.76 1.20
N GLY A 45 11.35 -8.42 1.41
CA GLY A 45 11.73 -7.13 1.98
C GLY A 45 12.75 -6.42 1.14
N GLU A 46 12.42 -5.20 0.72
CA GLU A 46 13.35 -4.30 0.05
C GLU A 46 13.41 -2.98 0.78
N TRP A 47 14.60 -2.64 1.26
CA TRP A 47 14.97 -1.34 1.84
C TRP A 47 14.07 -0.87 2.98
N ASP A 48 12.92 -0.29 2.63
CA ASP A 48 12.06 0.47 3.53
C ASP A 48 10.62 -0.08 3.58
N ASN A 49 10.27 -1.14 2.82
CA ASN A 49 8.96 -1.78 2.84
C ASN A 49 9.07 -3.32 2.84
N LEU A 50 8.04 -4.01 3.34
CA LEU A 50 7.87 -5.45 3.13
C LEU A 50 6.64 -5.71 2.25
N ASP A 51 6.84 -6.47 1.18
CA ASP A 51 5.76 -7.02 0.36
C ASP A 51 5.37 -8.37 0.97
N LEU A 52 4.09 -8.54 1.27
CA LEU A 52 3.51 -9.77 1.79
C LEU A 52 2.51 -10.32 0.77
N ILE A 53 2.72 -11.55 0.34
CA ILE A 53 1.91 -12.22 -0.67
C ILE A 53 1.34 -13.49 -0.04
N SER A 54 0.02 -13.59 -0.06
CA SER A 54 -0.73 -14.71 0.49
C SER A 54 -1.70 -15.27 -0.53
N GLY A 55 -1.74 -16.60 -0.65
CA GLY A 55 -2.71 -17.32 -1.50
C GLY A 55 -4.10 -17.42 -0.88
N VAL A 56 -4.25 -17.07 0.40
CA VAL A 56 -5.50 -17.21 1.14
C VAL A 56 -6.56 -16.26 0.60
N THR A 57 -7.74 -16.82 0.29
CA THR A 57 -8.92 -16.10 -0.21
C THR A 57 -10.08 -16.08 0.77
N GLU A 58 -10.03 -16.89 1.85
CA GLU A 58 -11.10 -16.95 2.82
C GLU A 58 -11.17 -15.64 3.66
N PRO A 59 -12.29 -14.89 3.62
CA PRO A 59 -12.37 -13.58 4.26
C PRO A 59 -12.14 -13.60 5.79
N LYS A 60 -12.55 -14.69 6.46
CA LYS A 60 -12.34 -14.84 7.90
C LYS A 60 -10.87 -14.96 8.26
N VAL A 61 -10.12 -15.74 7.48
CA VAL A 61 -8.68 -15.92 7.67
C VAL A 61 -7.94 -14.62 7.35
N GLN A 62 -8.33 -13.92 6.29
CA GLN A 62 -7.76 -12.61 5.96
C GLN A 62 -7.99 -11.56 7.06
N ALA A 63 -9.20 -11.51 7.63
CA ALA A 63 -9.50 -10.63 8.75
C ALA A 63 -8.62 -10.93 9.97
N GLU A 64 -8.44 -12.22 10.31
CA GLU A 64 -7.53 -12.64 11.38
C GLU A 64 -6.08 -12.27 11.08
N MET A 65 -5.61 -12.43 9.83
CA MET A 65 -4.28 -11.99 9.43
C MET A 65 -4.10 -10.48 9.63
N PHE A 66 -5.12 -9.67 9.30
CA PHE A 66 -5.08 -8.23 9.51
C PHE A 66 -4.97 -7.88 10.99
N GLU A 67 -5.79 -8.48 11.86
CA GLU A 67 -5.72 -8.23 13.30
C GLU A 67 -4.35 -8.58 13.89
N ARG A 68 -3.78 -9.71 13.50
CA ARG A 68 -2.43 -10.08 13.94
C ARG A 68 -1.34 -9.13 13.43
N LEU A 69 -1.45 -8.65 12.19
CA LEU A 69 -0.55 -7.63 11.64
C LEU A 69 -0.69 -6.29 12.38
N ARG A 70 -1.91 -5.88 12.73
CA ARG A 70 -2.16 -4.67 13.51
C ARG A 70 -1.48 -4.73 14.88
N CYS A 71 -1.41 -5.91 15.48
CA CYS A 71 -0.75 -6.14 16.77
C CYS A 71 0.75 -6.45 16.67
N THR A 72 1.37 -6.43 15.47
CA THR A 72 2.78 -6.78 15.31
C THR A 72 3.70 -5.56 15.53
N PRO A 73 4.60 -5.57 16.53
CA PRO A 73 5.57 -4.49 16.75
C PRO A 73 6.49 -4.29 15.53
N GLY A 74 6.75 -3.04 15.17
CA GLY A 74 7.52 -2.64 13.99
C GLY A 74 6.68 -2.27 12.77
N VAL A 75 5.38 -2.63 12.75
CA VAL A 75 4.44 -2.26 11.68
C VAL A 75 3.78 -0.92 12.01
N ALA A 76 4.07 0.14 11.23
CA ALA A 76 3.34 1.40 11.38
C ALA A 76 1.94 1.31 10.79
N HIS A 77 1.86 0.84 9.55
CA HIS A 77 0.61 0.55 8.86
C HIS A 77 0.92 -0.41 7.71
N PHE A 78 -0.12 -1.00 7.14
CA PHE A 78 0.00 -1.78 5.92
C PHE A 78 -1.11 -1.44 4.93
N LEU A 79 -0.79 -1.59 3.65
CA LEU A 79 -1.68 -1.27 2.54
C LEU A 79 -2.15 -2.58 1.92
N GLU A 80 -3.45 -2.74 1.75
CA GLU A 80 -4.01 -3.74 0.85
C GLU A 80 -3.98 -3.18 -0.57
N VAL A 81 -3.32 -3.90 -1.49
CA VAL A 81 -3.05 -3.40 -2.83
C VAL A 81 -3.37 -4.39 -3.94
N HIS A 82 -3.78 -3.86 -5.08
CA HIS A 82 -3.74 -4.55 -6.36
C HIS A 82 -2.52 -4.07 -7.15
N GLU A 83 -1.69 -5.00 -7.58
CA GLU A 83 -0.48 -4.71 -8.35
C GLU A 83 -0.69 -4.97 -9.84
N TYR A 84 -0.24 -4.01 -10.66
CA TYR A 84 -0.20 -4.08 -12.11
C TYR A 84 1.19 -3.64 -12.59
N PRO A 85 1.62 -4.05 -13.79
CA PRO A 85 2.72 -3.38 -14.48
C PRO A 85 2.34 -1.90 -14.73
N TYR A 86 3.27 -0.99 -14.51
CA TYR A 86 3.12 0.39 -14.94
C TYR A 86 3.37 0.49 -16.45
N VAL A 87 2.45 1.10 -17.18
CA VAL A 87 2.54 1.30 -18.63
C VAL A 87 2.60 2.80 -18.93
N ASP A 88 1.49 3.49 -18.73
CA ASP A 88 1.36 4.93 -18.97
C ASP A 88 0.22 5.53 -18.14
N PHE A 89 -0.07 6.80 -18.39
CA PHE A 89 -1.10 7.58 -17.70
C PHE A 89 -2.52 7.09 -17.98
N ASP A 90 -2.78 6.60 -19.19
CA ASP A 90 -4.11 6.16 -19.62
C ASP A 90 -4.42 4.76 -19.10
N ASP A 91 -3.47 3.83 -19.14
CA ASP A 91 -3.64 2.53 -18.48
C ASP A 91 -3.80 2.72 -16.96
N THR A 92 -3.04 3.63 -16.35
CA THR A 92 -3.21 3.96 -14.92
C THR A 92 -4.63 4.44 -14.62
N PHE A 93 -5.18 5.32 -15.48
CA PHE A 93 -6.58 5.73 -15.37
C PHE A 93 -7.54 4.55 -15.48
N GLU A 94 -7.36 3.67 -16.47
CA GLU A 94 -8.24 2.51 -16.66
C GLU A 94 -8.25 1.58 -15.44
N LYS A 95 -7.08 1.33 -14.83
CA LYS A 95 -7.02 0.57 -13.56
C LYS A 95 -7.72 1.33 -12.44
N CYS A 96 -7.47 2.63 -12.29
CA CYS A 96 -8.11 3.43 -11.24
C CYS A 96 -9.64 3.47 -11.42
N ARG A 97 -10.14 3.56 -12.65
CA ARG A 97 -11.57 3.53 -12.97
C ARG A 97 -12.19 2.21 -12.56
N ALA A 98 -11.53 1.08 -12.83
CA ALA A 98 -12.02 -0.25 -12.46
C ALA A 98 -12.20 -0.41 -10.94
N HIS A 99 -11.32 0.21 -10.13
CA HIS A 99 -11.34 0.08 -8.67
C HIS A 99 -12.19 1.14 -7.97
N PHE A 100 -12.13 2.39 -8.43
CA PHE A 100 -12.73 3.53 -7.74
C PHE A 100 -13.97 4.10 -8.44
N GLY A 101 -14.20 3.79 -9.73
CA GLY A 101 -15.24 4.44 -10.53
C GLY A 101 -16.65 4.32 -9.92
N ALA A 102 -17.02 3.12 -9.46
CA ALA A 102 -18.30 2.90 -8.79
C ALA A 102 -18.41 3.61 -7.44
N GLN A 103 -17.29 3.79 -6.73
CA GLN A 103 -17.28 4.45 -5.42
C GLN A 103 -17.40 5.98 -5.53
N ILE A 104 -16.88 6.54 -6.63
CA ILE A 104 -16.79 7.98 -6.89
C ILE A 104 -18.13 8.57 -7.39
N ALA A 105 -18.99 7.76 -8.02
CA ALA A 105 -20.25 8.23 -8.59
C ALA A 105 -21.11 8.99 -7.55
N GLY A 106 -21.45 10.24 -7.88
CA GLY A 106 -22.25 11.12 -7.01
C GLY A 106 -21.53 11.68 -5.78
N LYS A 107 -20.23 11.43 -5.61
CA LYS A 107 -19.45 11.85 -4.45
C LYS A 107 -18.34 12.84 -4.78
N VAL A 108 -17.87 13.54 -3.76
CA VAL A 108 -16.65 14.33 -3.82
C VAL A 108 -15.44 13.46 -3.51
N PHE A 109 -14.41 13.50 -4.35
CA PHE A 109 -13.24 12.63 -4.18
C PHE A 109 -11.92 13.39 -4.27
N ALA A 110 -10.84 12.75 -3.84
CA ALA A 110 -9.48 13.21 -4.04
C ALA A 110 -8.63 12.09 -4.65
N VAL A 111 -7.68 12.47 -5.51
CA VAL A 111 -6.65 11.55 -6.01
C VAL A 111 -5.39 11.74 -5.19
N ARG A 112 -4.82 10.64 -4.70
CA ARG A 112 -3.56 10.61 -3.95
C ARG A 112 -2.59 9.68 -4.67
N CYS A 113 -1.69 10.28 -5.44
CA CYS A 113 -0.61 9.55 -6.11
C CYS A 113 0.68 9.64 -5.28
N LYS A 114 1.32 8.50 -5.04
CA LYS A 114 2.72 8.44 -4.60
C LYS A 114 3.60 7.92 -5.73
N ARG A 115 4.83 8.40 -5.79
CA ARG A 115 5.83 7.95 -6.76
C ARG A 115 7.09 7.52 -6.02
N ALA A 116 7.59 6.35 -6.35
CA ALA A 116 8.83 5.81 -5.80
C ALA A 116 9.70 5.29 -6.94
N GLY A 117 10.98 5.69 -6.93
CA GLY A 117 11.93 5.40 -8.01
C GLY A 117 12.37 6.66 -8.76
N ASN A 118 13.52 6.56 -9.43
CA ASN A 118 14.19 7.68 -10.10
C ASN A 118 14.12 7.58 -11.64
N THR A 119 13.22 6.74 -12.17
CA THR A 119 13.14 6.40 -13.59
C THR A 119 12.02 7.11 -14.35
N HIS A 120 11.18 7.85 -13.64
CA HIS A 120 10.01 8.51 -14.22
C HIS A 120 10.32 9.95 -14.61
N ASP A 121 9.87 10.34 -15.79
CA ASP A 121 9.98 11.69 -16.36
C ASP A 121 8.82 12.62 -15.96
N PHE A 122 7.90 12.13 -15.12
CA PHE A 122 6.73 12.87 -14.65
C PHE A 122 6.69 13.07 -13.12
N SER A 123 5.94 14.06 -12.65
CA SER A 123 5.66 14.24 -11.23
C SER A 123 4.41 13.49 -10.78
N SER A 124 4.30 13.16 -9.49
CA SER A 124 3.07 12.58 -8.94
C SER A 124 1.86 13.50 -9.11
N VAL A 125 2.08 14.81 -9.21
CA VAL A 125 1.03 15.81 -9.44
C VAL A 125 0.49 15.71 -10.86
N ASP A 126 1.36 15.53 -11.86
CA ASP A 126 0.94 15.38 -13.26
C ASP A 126 0.03 14.17 -13.42
N LEU A 127 0.47 13.02 -12.90
CA LEU A 127 -0.29 11.78 -12.95
C LEU A 127 -1.60 11.87 -12.16
N ALA A 128 -1.59 12.43 -10.95
CA ALA A 128 -2.79 12.62 -10.15
C ALA A 128 -3.81 13.56 -10.85
N THR A 129 -3.31 14.59 -11.52
CA THR A 129 -4.15 15.56 -12.26
C THR A 129 -4.78 14.90 -13.47
N HIS A 130 -4.02 14.13 -14.25
CA HIS A 130 -4.53 13.38 -15.40
C HIS A 130 -5.64 12.42 -15.00
N VAL A 131 -5.34 11.53 -14.03
CA VAL A 131 -6.28 10.51 -13.55
C VAL A 131 -7.50 11.16 -12.92
N GLY A 132 -7.32 12.19 -12.08
CA GLY A 132 -8.43 12.90 -11.42
C GLY A 132 -9.35 13.60 -12.40
N SER A 133 -8.80 14.26 -13.43
CA SER A 133 -9.58 14.90 -14.49
C SER A 133 -10.45 13.90 -15.24
N ARG A 134 -9.89 12.74 -15.61
CA ARG A 134 -10.63 11.68 -16.30
C ARG A 134 -11.68 11.03 -15.40
N LEU A 135 -11.33 10.67 -14.16
CA LEU A 135 -12.28 10.09 -13.20
C LEU A 135 -13.48 11.01 -12.97
N ARG A 136 -13.26 12.32 -12.84
CA ARG A 136 -14.35 13.29 -12.68
C ARG A 136 -15.30 13.30 -13.88
N ARG A 137 -14.75 13.31 -15.11
CA ARG A 137 -15.54 13.39 -16.35
C ARG A 137 -16.28 12.09 -16.66
N GLU A 138 -15.65 10.95 -16.39
CA GLU A 138 -16.11 9.65 -16.88
C GLU A 138 -16.83 8.80 -15.81
N CYS A 139 -16.67 9.11 -14.52
CA CYS A 139 -17.25 8.33 -13.41
C CYS A 139 -18.36 9.07 -12.64
N GLY A 140 -18.89 10.17 -13.19
CA GLY A 140 -20.04 10.88 -12.59
C GLY A 140 -19.78 11.45 -11.19
N ALA A 141 -18.54 11.89 -10.90
CA ALA A 141 -18.19 12.48 -9.62
C ALA A 141 -18.95 13.79 -9.38
N ALA A 142 -19.38 14.05 -8.14
CA ALA A 142 -19.99 15.34 -7.77
C ALA A 142 -18.97 16.49 -7.76
N GLY A 143 -17.70 16.18 -7.45
CA GLY A 143 -16.63 17.19 -7.41
C GLY A 143 -15.28 16.62 -6.95
N ILE A 144 -14.29 17.51 -6.88
CA ILE A 144 -12.97 17.21 -6.31
C ILE A 144 -12.73 18.14 -5.13
N ASP A 145 -12.43 17.59 -3.96
CA ASP A 145 -12.02 18.34 -2.76
C ASP A 145 -10.81 17.65 -2.13
N LEU A 146 -9.68 18.37 -2.09
CA LEU A 146 -8.41 17.84 -1.56
C LEU A 146 -8.34 17.86 -0.02
N ARG A 147 -9.25 18.59 0.64
CA ARG A 147 -9.29 18.77 2.10
C ARG A 147 -10.30 17.83 2.76
N LYS A 148 -11.50 17.70 2.18
CA LYS A 148 -12.59 16.87 2.73
C LYS A 148 -13.24 15.96 1.67
N PRO A 149 -12.48 15.01 1.09
CA PRO A 149 -13.06 14.03 0.18
C PRO A 149 -13.90 13.01 0.92
N GLU A 150 -14.98 12.53 0.28
CA GLU A 150 -15.74 11.36 0.73
C GLU A 150 -15.06 10.05 0.29
N VAL A 151 -14.32 10.09 -0.82
CA VAL A 151 -13.58 8.97 -1.39
C VAL A 151 -12.17 9.40 -1.74
N GLU A 152 -11.16 8.62 -1.36
CA GLU A 152 -9.79 8.84 -1.78
C GLU A 152 -9.33 7.74 -2.75
N ALA A 153 -9.11 8.11 -4.00
CA ALA A 153 -8.48 7.24 -4.99
C ALA A 153 -6.96 7.26 -4.77
N ARG A 154 -6.45 6.26 -4.06
CA ARG A 154 -5.04 6.15 -3.65
C ARG A 154 -4.31 5.15 -4.55
N PHE A 155 -3.20 5.57 -5.13
CA PHE A 155 -2.32 4.66 -5.88
C PHE A 155 -0.85 5.10 -5.79
N GLU A 156 0.05 4.14 -6.01
CA GLU A 156 1.50 4.35 -5.99
C GLU A 156 2.11 3.79 -7.27
N VAL A 157 2.93 4.60 -7.96
CA VAL A 157 3.80 4.11 -9.03
C VAL A 157 5.18 3.88 -8.43
N ARG A 158 5.61 2.63 -8.38
CA ARG A 158 6.87 2.20 -7.78
C ARG A 158 7.70 1.45 -8.81
N TYR A 159 8.77 2.08 -9.29
CA TYR A 159 9.58 1.59 -10.42
C TYR A 159 8.70 1.30 -11.64
N ASP A 160 8.60 0.04 -12.07
CA ASP A 160 7.80 -0.47 -13.18
C ASP A 160 6.45 -1.04 -12.72
N ARG A 161 6.02 -0.76 -11.49
CA ARG A 161 4.76 -1.27 -10.91
C ARG A 161 3.79 -0.14 -10.59
N LEU A 162 2.51 -0.40 -10.84
CA LEU A 162 1.37 0.38 -10.39
C LEU A 162 0.66 -0.37 -9.26
N LEU A 163 0.48 0.30 -8.13
CA LEU A 163 -0.13 -0.24 -6.93
C LEU A 163 -1.40 0.55 -6.63
N ILE A 164 -2.56 -0.06 -6.88
CA ILE A 164 -3.85 0.53 -6.50
C ILE A 164 -4.11 0.16 -5.04
N VAL A 165 -4.29 1.17 -4.17
CA VAL A 165 -4.50 0.95 -2.74
C VAL A 165 -6.00 0.79 -2.48
N HIS A 166 -6.39 -0.41 -2.07
CA HIS A 166 -7.77 -0.74 -1.70
C HIS A 166 -8.08 -0.24 -0.28
N ALA A 167 -7.21 -0.55 0.67
CA ALA A 167 -7.38 -0.18 2.08
C ALA A 167 -6.03 0.10 2.75
N GLN A 168 -6.07 0.89 3.82
CA GLN A 168 -4.94 1.11 4.73
C GLN A 168 -5.35 0.71 6.14
N HIS A 169 -4.47 -0.03 6.81
CA HIS A 169 -4.68 -0.53 8.15
C HIS A 169 -3.55 -0.04 9.05
N GLU A 170 -3.90 0.72 10.09
CA GLU A 170 -2.95 1.15 11.12
C GLU A 170 -2.44 -0.04 11.92
N GLY A 171 -1.14 -0.04 12.22
CA GLY A 171 -0.47 -1.03 13.04
C GLY A 171 0.01 -0.46 14.37
N LEU A 172 0.71 -1.30 15.14
CA LEU A 172 1.14 -1.00 16.51
C LEU A 172 2.28 0.04 16.59
N GLY A 173 3.07 0.19 15.53
CA GLY A 173 4.31 0.96 15.53
C GLY A 173 5.42 0.29 16.34
N GLY A 174 6.36 1.09 16.86
CA GLY A 174 7.47 0.61 17.67
C GLY A 174 8.55 -0.13 16.87
N TYR A 175 9.39 -0.91 17.57
CA TYR A 175 10.47 -1.69 16.95
C TYR A 175 10.10 -3.16 16.84
N PRO A 176 10.64 -3.88 15.82
CA PRO A 176 10.42 -5.31 15.70
C PRO A 176 10.88 -6.06 16.94
N LEU A 177 10.06 -6.99 17.44
CA LEU A 177 10.44 -7.84 18.55
C LEU A 177 11.76 -8.58 18.26
N GLY A 178 12.70 -8.54 19.20
CA GLY A 178 14.03 -9.14 19.06
C GLY A 178 15.01 -8.32 18.22
N SER A 179 14.74 -7.03 17.97
CA SER A 179 15.66 -6.16 17.24
C SER A 179 16.55 -5.28 18.13
N ILE A 180 16.28 -5.22 19.43
CA ILE A 180 17.04 -4.45 20.42
C ILE A 180 17.41 -5.42 21.54
N GLU A 181 18.70 -5.68 21.68
CA GLU A 181 19.35 -6.39 22.78
C GLU A 181 20.54 -5.56 23.26
#